data_AF-A0A0E9N146-F1
#
_entry.id   AF-A0A0E9N146-F1
#
_cell.length_a   1.000
_cell.length_b   1.000
_cell.length_c   1.000
_cell.angle_alpha   90.00
_cell.angle_beta   90.00
_cell.angle_gamma   90.00
#
_symmetry.space_group_name_H-M   'P 1'
#
loop_
_entity.id
_entity.type
_entity.pdbx_description
1 polymer ?
#
loop_
_entity_poly.entity_id
_entity_poly.type
_entity_poly.pdbx_seq_one_letter_code
_entity_poly.pdbx_strand_id
1 'polypeptide(L)'
;MALDPINKFYSLNDMARWRDQWFVIGYEIRLSNKQDMNCQICRHLQGIYPKEFTYLGGWHEGCRCIALPILEDEKTRDLMLDYLLGLKKEKPFVRYFSMIPTTAKRWIESNRQLVKHQEWYSLNIKFFS
;
A
#
# COMPACT_ATOMS: atom_id res chain seq x y z
N MET A 1 -16.32 -1.82 -13.70
CA MET A 1 -15.60 -3.01 -13.17
C MET A 1 -15.56 -2.85 -11.67
N ALA A 2 -16.26 -3.71 -10.95
CA ALA A 2 -16.38 -3.61 -9.49
C ALA A 2 -15.41 -4.60 -8.82
N LEU A 3 -14.85 -4.22 -7.68
CA LEU A 3 -14.05 -5.14 -6.87
C LEU A 3 -14.97 -6.12 -6.14
N ASP A 4 -14.46 -7.31 -5.85
CA ASP A 4 -15.17 -8.27 -4.97
C ASP A 4 -15.36 -7.63 -3.58
N PRO A 5 -16.62 -7.46 -3.10
CA PRO A 5 -16.91 -6.80 -1.83
C PRO A 5 -16.20 -7.43 -0.62
N ILE A 6 -16.06 -8.75 -0.62
CA ILE A 6 -15.46 -9.49 0.50
C ILE A 6 -13.95 -9.20 0.56
N ASN A 7 -13.26 -9.36 -0.56
CA ASN A 7 -11.82 -9.08 -0.66
C ASN A 7 -11.49 -7.61 -0.38
N LYS A 8 -12.37 -6.70 -0.80
CA LYS A 8 -12.27 -5.28 -0.49
C LYS A 8 -12.32 -5.03 1.02
N PHE A 9 -13.26 -5.65 1.74
CA PHE A 9 -13.41 -5.44 3.17
C PHE A 9 -12.19 -5.93 3.95
N TYR A 10 -11.67 -7.12 3.64
CA TYR A 10 -10.42 -7.62 4.23
C TYR A 10 -9.25 -6.69 3.97
N SER A 11 -9.10 -6.22 2.73
CA SER A 11 -8.01 -5.32 2.35
C SER A 11 -8.10 -3.97 3.07
N LEU A 12 -9.30 -3.40 3.20
CA LEU A 12 -9.54 -2.17 3.96
C LEU A 12 -9.15 -2.33 5.43
N ASN A 13 -9.49 -3.47 6.05
CA ASN A 13 -9.10 -3.78 7.42
C ASN A 13 -7.57 -3.88 7.56
N ASP A 14 -6.90 -4.53 6.61
CA ASP A 14 -5.44 -4.58 6.58
C ASP A 14 -4.81 -3.19 6.43
N MET A 15 -5.33 -2.34 5.53
CA MET A 15 -4.85 -0.95 5.39
C MET A 15 -5.02 -0.14 6.68
N ALA A 16 -6.16 -0.30 7.36
CA ALA A 16 -6.42 0.38 8.63
C ALA A 16 -5.43 -0.08 9.70
N ARG A 17 -5.26 -1.40 9.86
CA ARG A 17 -4.32 -2.00 10.81
C ARG A 17 -2.88 -1.53 10.57
N TRP A 18 -2.42 -1.54 9.31
CA TRP A 18 -1.06 -1.13 8.97
C TRP A 18 -0.81 0.37 9.18
N ARG A 19 -1.84 1.20 9.00
CA ARG A 19 -1.73 2.64 9.26
C ARG A 19 -1.43 2.95 10.72
N ASP A 20 -2.10 2.21 11.61
CA ASP A 20 -1.98 2.36 13.07
C ASP A 20 -0.69 1.75 13.64
N GLN A 21 -0.08 0.80 12.94
CA GLN A 21 1.17 0.18 13.34
C GLN A 21 2.37 1.07 12.98
N TRP A 22 3.09 1.55 14.00
CA TRP A 22 4.27 2.40 13.82
C TRP A 22 5.42 1.69 13.10
N PHE A 23 5.53 0.37 13.25
CA PHE A 23 6.61 -0.42 12.66
C PHE A 23 6.32 -0.82 11.20
N VAL A 24 5.14 -0.52 10.67
CA VAL A 24 4.86 -0.70 9.24
C VAL A 24 5.22 0.61 8.54
N ILE A 25 6.24 0.58 7.69
CA ILE A 25 6.76 1.79 7.02
C ILE A 25 6.13 2.03 5.64
N GLY A 26 5.42 1.03 5.11
CA GLY A 26 4.74 1.03 3.83
C GLY A 26 4.32 -0.40 3.49
N TYR A 27 3.94 -0.65 2.25
CA TYR A 27 3.63 -2.01 1.80
C TYR A 27 3.95 -2.19 0.32
N GLU A 28 4.23 -3.43 -0.07
CA GLU A 28 4.51 -3.80 -1.46
C GLU A 28 3.28 -4.49 -2.07
N ILE A 29 2.82 -3.98 -3.20
CA ILE A 29 1.80 -4.64 -4.02
C ILE A 29 2.50 -5.55 -5.01
N ARG A 30 2.31 -6.87 -4.85
CA ARG A 30 2.87 -7.91 -5.72
C ARG A 30 1.79 -8.53 -6.60
N LEU A 31 2.20 -8.88 -7.82
CA LEU A 31 1.38 -9.64 -8.74
C LEU A 31 1.12 -11.06 -8.23
N SER A 32 0.04 -11.66 -8.70
CA SER A 32 -0.21 -13.08 -8.46
C SER A 32 0.88 -13.92 -9.13
N ASN A 33 1.26 -15.04 -8.52
CA ASN A 33 2.19 -16.00 -9.12
C ASN A 33 1.61 -16.69 -10.37
N LYS A 34 0.31 -16.56 -10.64
CA LYS A 34 -0.32 -17.09 -11.85
C LYS A 34 -0.18 -16.11 -13.00
N GLN A 35 0.80 -16.37 -13.88
CA GLN A 35 1.19 -15.47 -14.98
C GLN A 35 0.04 -15.12 -15.94
N ASP A 36 -0.89 -16.05 -16.19
CA ASP A 36 -2.07 -15.82 -17.03
C ASP A 36 -3.04 -14.77 -16.46
N MET A 37 -2.96 -14.51 -15.16
CA MET A 37 -3.79 -13.53 -14.46
C MET A 37 -3.07 -12.19 -14.23
N ASN A 38 -1.84 -12.03 -14.75
CA ASN A 38 -1.07 -10.80 -14.63
C ASN A 38 -1.56 -9.77 -15.63
N CYS A 39 -2.60 -9.05 -15.21
CA CYS A 39 -3.23 -7.99 -15.95
C CYS A 39 -2.25 -6.84 -16.26
N GLN A 40 -2.41 -6.16 -17.41
CA GLN A 40 -1.48 -5.09 -17.81
C GLN A 40 -1.47 -3.92 -16.81
N ILE A 41 -2.65 -3.49 -16.32
CA ILE A 41 -2.75 -2.44 -15.29
C ILE A 41 -2.00 -2.83 -14.02
N CYS A 42 -2.12 -4.08 -13.57
CA CYS A 42 -1.45 -4.60 -12.39
C CYS A 42 0.08 -4.49 -12.52
N ARG A 43 0.63 -4.79 -13.72
CA ARG A 43 2.08 -4.71 -13.98
C ARG A 43 2.61 -3.29 -13.88
N HIS A 44 1.80 -2.30 -14.24
CA HIS A 44 2.19 -0.89 -14.10
C HIS A 44 2.01 -0.36 -12.68
N LEU A 45 1.03 -0.90 -11.95
CA LEU A 45 0.67 -0.45 -10.60
C LEU A 45 1.35 -1.27 -9.47
N GLN A 46 2.12 -2.31 -9.77
CA GLN A 46 2.92 -3.02 -8.76
C GLN A 46 4.03 -2.13 -8.19
N GLY A 47 4.47 -2.44 -6.97
CA GLY A 47 5.60 -1.76 -6.32
C GLY A 47 5.29 -1.37 -4.88
N ILE A 48 6.13 -0.47 -4.35
CA ILE A 48 6.07 -0.02 -2.95
C ILE A 48 5.17 1.20 -2.82
N TYR A 49 4.23 1.14 -1.88
CA TYR A 49 3.27 2.19 -1.58
C TYR A 49 3.42 2.68 -0.13
N PRO A 50 3.12 3.97 0.13
CA PRO A 50 3.08 4.51 1.48
C PRO A 50 1.92 3.88 2.26
N LYS A 51 2.05 3.72 3.58
CA LYS A 51 1.00 3.09 4.41
C LYS A 51 -0.32 3.88 4.43
N GLU A 52 -0.26 5.17 4.12
CA GLU A 52 -1.42 6.04 4.00
C GLU A 52 -2.18 5.87 2.69
N PHE A 53 -1.62 5.13 1.71
CA PHE A 53 -2.35 4.74 0.51
C PHE A 53 -3.37 3.64 0.86
N THR A 54 -4.57 3.76 0.33
CA THR A 54 -5.65 2.79 0.56
C THR A 54 -5.76 1.85 -0.64
N TYR A 55 -5.28 0.62 -0.50
CA TYR A 55 -5.48 -0.46 -1.47
C TYR A 55 -6.77 -1.24 -1.16
N LEU A 56 -7.60 -1.47 -2.18
CA LEU A 56 -8.92 -2.11 -2.05
C LEU A 56 -8.92 -3.61 -2.40
N GLY A 57 -7.76 -4.27 -2.34
CA GLY A 57 -7.62 -5.68 -2.71
C GLY A 57 -7.48 -5.93 -4.21
N GLY A 58 -7.51 -4.87 -5.02
CA GLY A 58 -7.33 -4.95 -6.45
C GLY A 58 -7.42 -3.61 -7.15
N TRP A 59 -7.04 -3.60 -8.43
CA TRP A 59 -7.20 -2.44 -9.32
C TRP A 59 -8.39 -2.59 -10.28
N HIS A 60 -8.88 -3.81 -10.43
CA HIS A 60 -9.93 -4.22 -11.35
C HIS A 60 -10.66 -5.44 -10.79
N GLU A 61 -11.77 -5.80 -11.42
CA GLU A 61 -12.56 -6.97 -11.06
C GLU A 61 -11.77 -8.28 -11.22
N GLY A 62 -11.89 -9.19 -10.25
CA GLY A 62 -11.16 -10.47 -10.25
C GLY A 62 -9.65 -10.36 -10.02
N CYS A 63 -9.15 -9.21 -9.56
CA CYS A 63 -7.74 -9.04 -9.24
C CYS A 63 -7.30 -9.97 -8.11
N ARG A 64 -6.13 -10.60 -8.25
CA ARG A 64 -5.53 -11.50 -7.26
C ARG A 64 -4.15 -11.02 -6.78
N CYS A 65 -3.88 -9.73 -6.95
CA CYS A 65 -2.66 -9.12 -6.45
C CYS A 65 -2.75 -8.97 -4.93
N ILE A 66 -1.63 -9.14 -4.26
CA ILE A 66 -1.55 -9.11 -2.80
C ILE A 66 -0.76 -7.90 -2.34
N ALA A 67 -1.11 -7.36 -1.18
CA ALA A 67 -0.33 -6.35 -0.50
C ALA A 67 0.44 -7.00 0.67
N LEU A 68 1.72 -6.71 0.79
CA LEU A 68 2.59 -7.24 1.84
C LEU A 68 3.17 -6.07 2.65
N PRO A 69 3.00 -6.03 3.98
CA PRO A 69 3.53 -4.93 4.78
C PRO A 69 5.06 -4.97 4.78
N ILE A 70 5.67 -3.80 4.66
CA ILE A 70 7.11 -3.60 4.84
C ILE A 70 7.31 -3.14 6.28
N LEU A 71 8.08 -3.92 7.03
CA LEU A 71 8.39 -3.62 8.42
C LEU A 71 9.65 -2.76 8.49
N GLU A 72 9.72 -1.91 9.50
CA GLU A 72 10.94 -1.21 9.88
C GLU A 72 12.02 -2.21 10.31
N ASP A 73 13.29 -1.80 10.21
CA ASP A 73 14.41 -2.64 10.60
C ASP A 73 14.35 -3.07 12.08
N GLU A 74 14.93 -4.24 12.35
CA GLU A 74 14.90 -4.85 13.68
C GLU A 74 15.56 -3.97 14.75
N LYS A 75 16.67 -3.29 14.44
CA LYS A 75 17.38 -2.44 15.41
C LYS A 75 16.53 -1.24 15.81
N THR A 76 15.90 -0.56 14.85
CA THR A 76 15.00 0.56 15.14
C THR A 76 13.79 0.09 15.94
N ARG A 77 13.29 -1.12 15.68
CA ARG A 77 12.20 -1.69 16.47
C ARG A 77 12.62 -1.98 17.90
N ASP A 78 13.79 -2.55 18.13
CA ASP A 78 14.32 -2.82 19.47
C ASP A 78 14.49 -1.52 20.25
N LEU A 79 15.05 -0.49 19.61
CA LEU A 79 15.16 0.85 20.20
C LEU A 79 13.79 1.45 20.55
N MET A 80 12.75 1.17 19.75
CA MET A 80 11.40 1.64 20.04
C MET A 80 10.79 0.86 21.20
N LEU A 81 11.06 -0.43 21.32
CA LEU A 81 10.65 -1.23 22.48
C LEU A 81 11.30 -0.71 23.76
N ASP A 82 12.60 -0.43 23.74
CA ASP A 82 13.30 0.19 24.88
C ASP A 82 12.68 1.53 25.27
N TYR A 83 12.30 2.35 24.29
CA TYR A 83 11.60 3.61 24.54
C TYR A 83 10.20 3.39 25.16
N LEU A 84 9.42 2.45 24.63
CA LEU A 84 8.09 2.12 25.15
C LEU A 84 8.14 1.51 26.57
N LEU A 85 9.21 0.79 26.90
CA LEU A 85 9.48 0.24 28.24
C LEU A 85 10.07 1.28 29.20
N GLY A 86 10.36 2.50 28.74
CA GLY A 86 10.96 3.56 29.55
C GLY A 86 12.47 3.38 29.83
N LEU A 87 13.12 2.41 29.17
CA LEU A 87 14.57 2.20 29.24
C LEU A 87 15.32 3.28 28.46
N LYS A 88 14.67 3.89 27.46
CA LYS A 88 15.20 5.01 26.68
C LYS A 88 14.28 6.24 26.76
N LYS A 89 14.86 7.43 26.92
CA LYS A 89 14.10 8.69 26.98
C LYS A 89 13.71 9.24 25.62
N GLU A 90 14.54 9.02 24.61
CA GLU A 90 14.35 9.55 23.26
C GLU A 90 13.65 8.54 22.37
N LYS A 91 12.57 9.00 21.73
CA LYS A 91 11.84 8.20 20.75
C LYS A 91 12.70 8.03 19.49
N PRO A 92 12.97 6.79 19.04
CA PRO A 92 13.69 6.59 17.79
C PRO A 92 12.89 7.09 16.60
N PHE A 93 13.60 7.59 15.61
CA PHE A 93 13.02 8.03 14.35
C PHE A 93 12.71 6.82 13.46
N VAL A 94 11.52 6.81 12.86
CA VAL A 94 11.05 5.78 11.93
C VAL A 94 10.81 6.45 10.59
N ARG A 95 11.35 5.87 9.51
CA ARG A 95 11.25 6.46 8.18
C ARG A 95 10.18 5.76 7.36
N TYR A 96 9.09 6.48 7.09
CA TYR A 96 7.99 5.98 6.26
C TYR A 96 8.24 6.23 4.77
N PHE A 97 7.72 5.35 3.93
CA PHE A 97 7.53 5.64 2.51
C PHE A 97 6.46 6.71 2.36
N SER A 98 6.72 7.72 1.54
CA SER A 98 5.79 8.84 1.29
C SER A 98 5.31 8.92 -0.15
N MET A 99 5.98 8.24 -1.07
CA MET A 99 5.72 8.31 -2.51
C MET A 99 5.25 6.97 -3.06
N ILE A 100 4.36 7.04 -4.04
CA ILE A 100 3.95 5.90 -4.86
C ILE A 100 5.01 5.57 -5.93
N PRO A 101 5.00 4.36 -6.52
CA PRO A 101 5.94 4.00 -7.57
C PRO A 101 5.86 4.96 -8.77
N THR A 102 7.02 5.40 -9.28
CA THR A 102 7.09 6.31 -10.44
C THR A 102 6.37 5.73 -11.67
N THR A 103 6.50 4.42 -11.89
CA THR A 103 5.82 3.70 -12.97
C THR A 103 4.30 3.78 -12.82
N ALA A 104 3.80 3.62 -11.60
CA ALA A 104 2.37 3.72 -11.30
C ALA A 104 1.87 5.16 -11.53
N LYS A 105 2.59 6.17 -11.03
CA LYS A 105 2.25 7.58 -11.23
C LYS A 105 2.13 7.94 -12.71
N ARG A 106 3.15 7.59 -13.51
CA ARG A 106 3.14 7.84 -14.97
C ARG A 106 1.99 7.14 -15.68
N TRP A 107 1.73 5.87 -15.33
CA TRP A 107 0.63 5.13 -15.95
C TRP A 107 -0.73 5.74 -15.61
N ILE A 108 -0.94 6.15 -14.36
CA ILE A 108 -2.16 6.82 -13.88
C ILE A 108 -2.36 8.16 -14.60
N GLU A 109 -1.29 8.95 -14.78
CA GLU A 109 -1.35 10.22 -15.51
C GLU A 109 -1.75 10.03 -16.97
N SER A 110 -1.16 9.06 -17.68
CA SER A 110 -1.52 8.73 -19.06
C SER A 110 -2.93 8.15 -19.21
N ASN A 111 -3.48 7.57 -18.15
CA ASN A 111 -4.78 6.88 -18.17
C ASN A 111 -5.83 7.55 -17.27
N ARG A 112 -5.70 8.86 -16.96
CA ARG A 112 -6.58 9.60 -16.05
C ARG A 112 -8.08 9.39 -16.33
N GLN A 113 -8.47 9.37 -17.60
CA GLN A 113 -9.88 9.19 -18.00
C GLN A 113 -10.44 7.82 -17.62
N LEU A 114 -9.59 6.78 -17.58
CA LEU A 114 -9.97 5.42 -17.21
C LEU A 114 -10.03 5.24 -15.69
N VAL A 115 -9.12 5.89 -14.96
CA VAL A 115 -9.01 5.72 -13.50
C VAL A 115 -9.89 6.66 -12.70
N LYS A 116 -10.35 7.80 -13.25
CA LYS A 116 -11.15 8.80 -12.51
C LYS A 116 -12.45 8.26 -11.90
N HIS A 117 -12.98 7.18 -12.46
CA HIS A 117 -14.19 6.52 -11.98
C HIS A 117 -13.92 5.38 -11.00
N GLN A 118 -12.65 5.06 -10.75
CA GLN A 118 -12.26 3.98 -9.85
C GLN A 118 -12.25 4.47 -8.41
N GLU A 119 -12.83 3.68 -7.51
CA GLU A 119 -12.90 4.02 -6.09
C GLU A 119 -11.51 4.18 -5.45
N TRP A 120 -10.58 3.28 -5.78
CA TRP A 120 -9.20 3.37 -5.29
C TRP A 120 -8.49 4.63 -5.75
N TYR A 121 -8.87 5.22 -6.89
CA TYR A 121 -8.28 6.48 -7.35
C TYR A 121 -8.79 7.64 -6.49
N SER A 122 -10.12 7.71 -6.29
CA SER A 122 -10.77 8.76 -5.49
C SER A 122 -10.29 8.80 -4.05
N LEU A 123 -10.08 7.65 -3.41
CA LEU A 123 -9.57 7.56 -2.03
C LEU A 123 -8.11 8.05 -1.89
N ASN A 124 -7.36 8.08 -2.99
CA ASN A 124 -5.92 8.32 -3.01
C ASN A 124 -5.52 9.56 -3.82
N ILE A 125 -6.46 10.47 -4.12
CA ILE A 125 -6.22 11.68 -4.94
C ILE A 125 -4.98 12.47 -4.47
N LYS A 126 -4.73 12.55 -3.16
CA LYS A 126 -3.57 13.24 -2.56
C LYS A 126 -2.20 12.72 -3.02
N PHE A 127 -2.13 11.49 -3.55
CA PHE A 127 -0.89 10.90 -4.08
C PHE A 127 -0.70 11.15 -5.58
N PHE A 128 -1.73 11.68 -6.25
CA PHE A 128 -1.76 11.92 -7.69
C PHE A 128 -1.80 13.42 -8.07
N SER A 129 -1.99 14.30 -7.07
CA SER A 129 -1.90 15.76 -7.20
C SER A 129 -0.47 16.25 -7.33
#